data_AF-A0A1B6MCW3-F1
#
_entry.id   AF-A0A1B6MCW3-F1
#
_cell.length_a   1.000
_cell.length_b   1.000
_cell.length_c   1.000
_cell.angle_alpha   90.00
_cell.angle_beta   90.00
_cell.angle_gamma   90.00
#
_symmetry.space_group_name_H-M   'P 1'
#
loop_
_entity.id
_entity.type
_entity.pdbx_description
1 polymer ?
#
loop_
_entity_poly.entity_id
_entity_poly.type
_entity_poly.pdbx_seq_one_letter_code
_entity_poly.pdbx_strand_id
1 'polypeptide(L)'
;MNTSLFVVMIVYLAGVQATCDSETINKIKLFWKDSPPKGSLQKMVGIITWLTAPSFYINNTEEIACAQTIVETDGTARDIVIFIDESVAGYEKYKMTENEDGILTLTADSLSSDEKLYVIYLNNGVLAYYQCQVSDDETYTTFAGVGVINASNHDIETSPTIAKGLKEADAALDSINLAPLPGIDIKCKD
;
A
#
# COMPACT_ATOMS: atom_id res chain seq x y z
N MET A 1 -43.32 -9.84 24.73
CA MET A 1 -42.08 -10.64 24.57
C MET A 1 -41.53 -10.32 23.20
N ASN A 2 -40.50 -9.46 23.13
CA ASN A 2 -39.84 -9.12 21.86
C ASN A 2 -38.73 -10.13 21.63
N THR A 3 -38.92 -11.00 20.65
CA THR A 3 -37.92 -11.96 20.19
C THR A 3 -36.97 -11.21 19.26
N SER A 4 -35.81 -10.78 19.80
CA SER A 4 -34.74 -10.22 18.98
C SER A 4 -34.15 -11.31 18.08
N LEU A 5 -34.28 -11.10 16.78
CA LEU A 5 -33.65 -11.91 15.74
C LEU A 5 -32.17 -11.52 15.66
N PHE A 6 -31.30 -12.36 16.22
CA PHE A 6 -29.86 -12.25 16.00
C PHE A 6 -29.56 -12.71 14.57
N VAL A 7 -29.25 -11.75 13.69
CA VAL A 7 -28.69 -12.04 12.37
C VAL A 7 -27.22 -12.35 12.56
N VAL A 8 -26.88 -13.63 12.54
CA VAL A 8 -25.49 -14.10 12.45
C VAL A 8 -25.07 -13.90 11.00
N MET A 9 -24.32 -12.83 10.71
CA MET A 9 -23.58 -12.72 9.45
C MET A 9 -22.50 -13.79 9.46
N ILE A 10 -22.73 -14.86 8.71
CA ILE A 10 -21.68 -15.80 8.35
C ILE A 10 -20.85 -15.10 7.28
N VAL A 11 -19.71 -14.54 7.69
CA VAL A 11 -18.68 -14.08 6.76
C VAL A 11 -18.15 -15.33 6.07
N TYR A 12 -18.53 -15.53 4.81
CA TYR A 12 -17.91 -16.53 3.96
C TYR A 12 -16.43 -16.14 3.80
N LEU A 13 -15.55 -16.83 4.54
CA LEU A 13 -14.14 -16.93 4.21
C LEU A 13 -14.06 -17.77 2.92
N ALA A 14 -14.29 -17.14 1.77
CA ALA A 14 -13.76 -17.66 0.53
C ALA A 14 -12.24 -17.73 0.73
N GLY A 15 -11.68 -18.94 0.66
CA GLY A 15 -10.24 -19.16 0.79
C GLY A 15 -9.53 -18.23 -0.18
N VAL A 16 -8.93 -17.17 0.37
CA VAL A 16 -8.18 -16.18 -0.37
C VAL A 16 -6.93 -16.91 -0.82
N GLN A 17 -6.82 -17.18 -2.13
CA GLN A 17 -5.52 -17.44 -2.70
C GLN A 17 -4.69 -16.20 -2.38
N ALA A 18 -3.67 -16.37 -1.53
CA ALA A 18 -2.80 -15.30 -1.00
C ALA A 18 -1.83 -14.75 -2.07
N THR A 19 -2.23 -14.87 -3.32
CA THR A 19 -1.47 -14.62 -4.52
C THR A 19 -2.28 -13.62 -5.33
N CYS A 20 -1.61 -12.82 -6.16
CA CYS A 20 -2.22 -11.75 -6.95
C CYS A 20 -3.65 -12.05 -7.48
N ASP A 21 -4.68 -11.50 -6.80
CA ASP A 21 -6.08 -11.73 -7.15
C ASP A 21 -6.39 -11.24 -8.57
N SER A 22 -6.74 -12.19 -9.44
CA SER A 22 -6.95 -11.92 -10.86
C SER A 22 -8.16 -11.04 -11.11
N GLU A 23 -9.21 -11.12 -10.27
CA GLU A 23 -10.38 -10.26 -10.40
C GLU A 23 -10.03 -8.80 -10.12
N THR A 24 -9.32 -8.53 -9.03
CA THR A 24 -8.80 -7.22 -8.65
C THR A 24 -7.88 -6.65 -9.72
N ILE A 25 -6.92 -7.45 -10.21
CA ILE A 25 -6.01 -7.01 -11.27
C ILE A 25 -6.77 -6.62 -12.54
N ASN A 26 -7.80 -7.39 -12.90
CA ASN A 26 -8.63 -7.07 -14.06
C ASN A 26 -9.42 -5.77 -13.84
N LYS A 27 -9.95 -5.52 -12.63
CA LYS A 27 -10.60 -4.24 -12.29
C LYS A 27 -9.62 -3.06 -12.42
N ILE A 28 -8.40 -3.21 -11.92
CA ILE A 28 -7.35 -2.19 -12.04
C ILE A 28 -7.02 -1.91 -13.51
N LYS A 29 -6.80 -2.96 -14.32
CA LYS A 29 -6.51 -2.81 -15.75
C LYS A 29 -7.66 -2.13 -16.51
N LEU A 30 -8.91 -2.48 -16.19
CA LEU A 30 -10.09 -1.83 -16.75
C LEU A 30 -10.19 -0.37 -16.33
N PHE A 31 -9.85 -0.06 -15.07
CA PHE A 31 -9.79 1.32 -14.57
C PHE A 31 -8.76 2.16 -15.33
N TRP A 32 -7.60 1.58 -15.65
CA TRP A 32 -6.58 2.24 -16.48
C TRP A 32 -7.00 2.47 -17.93
N LYS A 33 -8.01 1.76 -18.45
CA LYS A 33 -8.52 1.91 -19.83
C LYS A 33 -7.40 1.92 -20.88
N ASP A 34 -6.53 0.91 -20.83
CA ASP A 34 -5.35 0.77 -21.72
C ASP A 34 -4.31 1.89 -21.60
N SER A 35 -4.41 2.73 -20.57
CA SER A 35 -3.47 3.81 -20.26
C SER A 35 -2.87 3.61 -18.86
N PRO A 36 -2.06 2.54 -18.66
CA PRO A 36 -1.43 2.31 -17.37
C PRO A 36 -0.55 3.50 -16.96
N PRO A 37 -0.40 3.76 -15.65
CA PRO A 37 0.46 4.82 -15.17
C PRO A 37 1.91 4.52 -15.57
N LYS A 38 2.56 5.48 -16.22
CA LYS A 38 3.97 5.39 -16.62
C LYS A 38 4.82 6.38 -15.86
N GLY A 39 6.04 5.97 -15.58
CA GLY A 39 7.01 6.77 -14.85
C GLY A 39 6.66 6.90 -13.37
N SER A 40 5.95 5.91 -12.83
CA SER A 40 5.53 5.89 -11.43
C SER A 40 6.74 5.78 -10.52
N LEU A 41 7.74 4.96 -10.91
CA LEU A 41 8.96 4.81 -10.11
C LEU A 41 9.69 6.14 -9.93
N GLN A 42 9.86 6.91 -11.01
CA GLN A 42 10.55 8.20 -10.95
C GLN A 42 9.81 9.21 -10.07
N LYS A 43 8.47 9.15 -10.04
CA LYS A 43 7.64 10.03 -9.20
C LYS A 43 7.69 9.64 -7.71
N MET A 44 8.05 8.40 -7.40
CA MET A 44 8.15 7.89 -6.03
C MET A 44 9.55 8.03 -5.42
N VAL A 45 10.55 8.47 -6.19
CA VAL A 45 11.90 8.70 -5.67
C VAL A 45 11.87 9.69 -4.50
N GLY A 46 12.55 9.32 -3.41
CA GLY A 46 12.59 10.05 -2.15
C GLY A 46 11.99 9.23 -1.00
N ILE A 47 11.24 9.88 -0.11
CA ILE A 47 10.63 9.25 1.06
C ILE A 47 9.13 9.07 0.81
N ILE A 48 8.63 7.86 0.95
CA ILE A 48 7.20 7.55 1.02
C ILE A 48 6.88 7.33 2.49
N THR A 49 5.99 8.12 3.05
CA THR A 49 5.39 7.87 4.37
C THR A 49 4.08 7.12 4.16
N TRP A 50 3.97 5.92 4.70
CA TRP A 50 2.77 5.11 4.57
C TRP A 50 1.72 5.57 5.59
N LEU A 51 0.48 5.72 5.13
CA LEU A 51 -0.66 6.07 5.97
C LEU A 51 -1.43 4.83 6.41
N THR A 52 -1.08 3.67 5.87
CA THR A 52 -1.66 2.36 6.14
C THR A 52 -0.56 1.41 6.58
N ALA A 53 -0.87 0.48 7.50
CA ALA A 53 0.13 -0.48 7.94
C ALA A 53 0.60 -1.38 6.78
N PRO A 54 1.89 -1.76 6.72
CA PRO A 54 2.33 -2.84 5.87
C PRO A 54 1.62 -4.15 6.26
N SER A 55 1.26 -4.99 5.28
CA SER A 55 0.51 -6.24 5.54
C SER A 55 1.21 -7.19 6.52
N PHE A 56 2.55 -7.24 6.50
CA PHE A 56 3.34 -8.03 7.44
C PHE A 56 3.10 -7.67 8.91
N TYR A 57 2.77 -6.41 9.20
CA TYR A 57 2.53 -5.91 10.56
C TYR A 57 1.04 -5.69 10.85
N ILE A 58 0.13 -6.24 10.05
CA ILE A 58 -1.32 -5.97 10.19
C ILE A 58 -1.87 -6.35 11.58
N ASN A 59 -1.31 -7.38 12.21
CA ASN A 59 -1.72 -7.82 13.55
C ASN A 59 -1.14 -6.94 14.68
N ASN A 60 -0.15 -6.10 14.38
CA ASN A 60 0.53 -5.23 15.33
C ASN A 60 0.41 -3.75 14.90
N THR A 61 -0.61 -3.41 14.11
CA THR A 61 -0.84 -2.04 13.60
C THR A 61 -0.85 -1.00 14.71
N GLU A 62 -1.45 -1.32 15.86
CA GLU A 62 -1.53 -0.44 17.03
C GLU A 62 -0.18 -0.14 17.68
N GLU A 63 0.86 -0.91 17.36
CA GLU A 63 2.22 -0.71 17.89
C GLU A 63 3.07 0.14 16.93
N ILE A 64 2.61 0.43 15.71
CA ILE A 64 3.36 1.16 14.69
C ILE A 64 3.14 2.66 14.86
N ALA A 65 4.22 3.41 15.10
CA ALA A 65 4.22 4.86 15.16
C ALA A 65 4.48 5.53 13.81
N CYS A 66 5.19 4.83 12.91
CA CYS A 66 5.52 5.31 11.57
C CYS A 66 5.98 4.14 10.69
N ALA A 67 5.60 4.15 9.41
CA ALA A 67 6.19 3.30 8.39
C ALA A 67 6.59 4.15 7.19
N GLN A 68 7.83 3.97 6.71
CA GLN A 68 8.39 4.71 5.60
C GLN A 68 9.14 3.78 4.64
N THR A 69 9.15 4.16 3.37
CA THR A 69 10.04 3.59 2.36
C THR A 69 10.91 4.70 1.79
N ILE A 70 12.21 4.46 1.69
CA ILE A 70 13.14 5.37 1.01
C ILE A 70 13.51 4.77 -0.33
N VAL A 71 13.16 5.44 -1.42
CA VAL A 71 13.40 5.04 -2.81
C VAL A 71 14.50 5.90 -3.41
N GLU A 72 15.60 5.27 -3.78
CA GLU A 72 16.74 5.87 -4.48
C GLU A 72 16.44 6.07 -5.97
N THR A 73 17.20 6.94 -6.64
CA THR A 73 17.01 7.26 -8.07
C THR A 73 17.21 6.07 -9.01
N ASP A 74 17.97 5.06 -8.57
CA ASP A 74 18.19 3.85 -9.33
C ASP A 74 17.07 2.81 -9.12
N GLY A 75 16.09 3.06 -8.26
CA GLY A 75 15.01 2.15 -7.88
C GLY A 75 15.36 1.23 -6.71
N THR A 76 16.54 1.36 -6.09
CA THR A 76 16.83 0.68 -4.83
C THR A 76 15.94 1.29 -3.75
N ALA A 77 15.29 0.46 -2.95
CA ALA A 77 14.39 0.91 -1.90
C ALA A 77 14.72 0.23 -0.57
N ARG A 78 14.35 0.90 0.52
CA ARG A 78 14.43 0.32 1.87
C ARG A 78 13.22 0.72 2.70
N ASP A 79 12.67 -0.23 3.44
CA ASP A 79 11.57 0.03 4.37
C ASP A 79 12.11 0.28 5.79
N ILE A 80 11.43 1.16 6.51
CA ILE A 80 11.69 1.54 7.90
C ILE A 80 10.36 1.51 8.63
N VAL A 81 10.26 0.75 9.71
CA VAL A 81 9.10 0.73 10.59
C VAL A 81 9.55 1.13 11.99
N ILE A 82 8.93 2.18 12.52
CA ILE A 82 9.19 2.69 13.87
C ILE A 82 7.98 2.34 14.72
N PHE A 83 8.22 1.66 15.83
CA PHE A 83 7.17 1.32 16.80
C PHE A 83 7.01 2.44 17.85
N ILE A 84 5.88 2.41 18.57
CA ILE A 84 5.55 3.37 19.63
C ILE A 84 6.59 3.35 20.77
N ASP A 85 7.23 2.20 21.02
CA ASP A 85 8.33 2.08 22.00
C ASP A 85 9.67 2.62 21.49
N GLU A 86 9.66 3.27 20.32
CA GLU A 86 10.80 3.80 19.57
C GLU A 86 11.79 2.75 19.04
N SER A 87 11.47 1.46 19.17
CA SER A 87 12.22 0.44 18.45
C SER A 87 12.00 0.57 16.95
N VAL A 88 13.00 0.18 16.17
CA VAL A 88 12.97 0.25 14.71
C VAL A 88 13.09 -1.17 14.17
N ALA A 89 12.09 -1.63 13.43
CA ALA A 89 12.20 -2.81 12.58
C ALA A 89 12.42 -2.42 11.13
N GLY A 90 13.15 -3.28 10.42
CA GLY A 90 13.27 -3.22 8.98
C GLY A 90 14.46 -2.41 8.50
N TYR A 91 15.35 -3.15 7.84
CA TYR A 91 16.19 -2.65 6.75
C TYR A 91 16.00 -3.63 5.58
N GLU A 92 14.75 -3.87 5.19
CA GLU A 92 14.50 -4.69 4.01
C GLU A 92 14.89 -3.87 2.79
N LYS A 93 15.98 -4.28 2.13
CA LYS A 93 16.47 -3.64 0.92
C LYS A 93 16.02 -4.44 -0.27
N TYR A 94 15.34 -3.79 -1.20
CA TYR A 94 14.85 -4.41 -2.42
C TYR A 94 15.03 -3.49 -3.62
N LYS A 95 14.87 -4.07 -4.80
CA LYS A 95 14.89 -3.34 -6.07
C LYS A 95 13.47 -3.18 -6.58
N MET A 96 13.05 -1.94 -6.80
CA MET A 96 11.85 -1.61 -7.56
C MET A 96 12.21 -1.47 -9.04
N THR A 97 11.43 -2.11 -9.91
CA THR A 97 11.50 -1.94 -11.37
C THR A 97 10.10 -1.72 -11.94
N GLU A 98 9.96 -0.83 -12.92
CA GLU A 98 8.69 -0.55 -13.60
C GLU A 98 8.69 -1.21 -14.99
N ASN A 99 7.66 -1.98 -15.31
CA ASN A 99 7.51 -2.59 -16.63
C ASN A 99 6.69 -1.70 -17.59
N GLU A 100 6.52 -2.16 -18.83
CA GLU A 100 5.77 -1.43 -19.87
C GLU A 100 4.27 -1.27 -19.58
N ASP A 101 3.73 -2.14 -18.72
CA ASP A 101 2.34 -2.15 -18.26
C ASP A 101 2.13 -1.24 -17.03
N GLY A 102 3.14 -0.46 -16.62
CA GLY A 102 3.04 0.43 -15.45
C GLY A 102 3.00 -0.30 -14.11
N ILE A 103 3.35 -1.58 -14.09
CA ILE A 103 3.39 -2.42 -12.88
C ILE A 103 4.80 -2.35 -12.31
N LEU A 104 4.89 -2.11 -11.01
CA LEU A 104 6.13 -2.12 -10.27
C LEU A 104 6.38 -3.52 -9.73
N THR A 105 7.61 -4.02 -9.89
CA THR A 105 8.07 -5.27 -9.30
C THR A 105 9.11 -4.97 -8.24
N LEU A 106 8.91 -5.54 -7.05
CA LEU A 106 9.81 -5.47 -5.92
C LEU A 106 10.52 -6.82 -5.79
N THR A 107 11.85 -6.81 -5.85
CA THR A 107 12.70 -8.01 -5.80
C THR A 107 13.77 -7.87 -4.74
N ALA A 108 13.90 -8.86 -3.86
CA ALA A 108 14.97 -8.98 -2.88
C ALA A 108 15.20 -10.44 -2.49
N ASP A 109 16.43 -10.75 -2.03
CA ASP A 109 16.81 -12.09 -1.56
C ASP A 109 16.05 -12.50 -0.28
N SER A 110 15.55 -11.52 0.49
CA SER A 110 14.76 -11.74 1.69
C SER A 110 13.28 -12.03 1.41
N LEU A 111 12.80 -11.73 0.20
CA LEU A 111 11.42 -12.03 -0.20
C LEU A 111 11.32 -13.47 -0.68
N SER A 112 10.26 -14.17 -0.27
CA SER A 112 9.99 -15.53 -0.74
C SER A 112 9.67 -15.61 -2.24
N SER A 113 9.23 -14.50 -2.83
CA SER A 113 8.98 -14.29 -4.26
C SER A 113 8.83 -12.80 -4.56
N ASP A 114 8.92 -12.43 -5.83
CA ASP A 114 8.67 -11.08 -6.31
C ASP A 114 7.28 -10.57 -5.89
N GLU A 115 7.25 -9.35 -5.40
CA GLU A 115 6.01 -8.62 -5.14
C GLU A 115 5.69 -7.67 -6.28
N LYS A 116 4.40 -7.44 -6.51
CA LYS A 116 3.87 -6.55 -7.55
C LYS A 116 3.09 -5.44 -6.88
N LEU A 117 3.38 -4.21 -7.28
CA LEU A 117 2.67 -3.01 -6.87
C LEU A 117 1.99 -2.39 -8.10
N TYR A 118 0.67 -2.27 -8.00
CA TYR A 118 -0.21 -1.67 -8.99
C TYR A 118 -0.58 -0.27 -8.52
N VAL A 119 -0.15 0.75 -9.26
CA VAL A 119 -0.46 2.15 -8.94
C VAL A 119 -1.88 2.48 -9.39
N ILE A 120 -2.74 2.82 -8.44
CA ILE A 120 -4.15 3.15 -8.70
C ILE A 120 -4.32 4.67 -8.82
N TYR A 121 -3.60 5.41 -7.99
CA TYR A 121 -3.57 6.86 -8.03
C TYR A 121 -2.17 7.36 -7.66
N LEU A 122 -1.66 8.34 -8.41
CA LEU A 122 -0.36 8.97 -8.14
C LEU A 122 -0.37 10.42 -8.61
N ASN A 123 -0.80 11.31 -7.73
CA ASN A 123 -0.84 12.75 -7.98
C ASN A 123 -0.92 13.52 -6.66
N ASN A 124 -0.66 14.83 -6.68
CA ASN A 124 -0.72 15.71 -5.50
C ASN A 124 0.15 15.22 -4.31
N GLY A 125 1.25 14.52 -4.58
CA GLY A 125 2.12 13.94 -3.55
C GLY A 125 1.52 12.73 -2.83
N VAL A 126 0.42 12.16 -3.33
CA VAL A 126 -0.27 11.01 -2.73
C VAL A 126 -0.20 9.83 -3.70
N LEU A 127 0.01 8.64 -3.13
CA LEU A 127 0.02 7.34 -3.79
C LEU A 127 -1.11 6.49 -3.22
N ALA A 128 -1.94 5.89 -4.07
CA ALA A 128 -2.78 4.75 -3.73
C ALA A 128 -2.39 3.56 -4.59
N TYR A 129 -2.35 2.38 -3.98
CA TYR A 129 -1.81 1.20 -4.63
C TYR A 129 -2.49 -0.08 -4.16
N TYR A 130 -2.32 -1.12 -4.96
CA TYR A 130 -2.61 -2.51 -4.59
C TYR A 130 -1.31 -3.31 -4.70
N GLN A 131 -1.00 -4.09 -3.68
CA GLN A 131 0.21 -4.89 -3.59
C GLN A 131 -0.13 -6.37 -3.40
N CYS A 132 0.56 -7.22 -4.15
CA CYS A 132 0.38 -8.67 -4.09
C CYS A 132 1.68 -9.40 -4.40
N GLN A 133 1.75 -10.69 -4.05
CA GLN A 133 2.89 -11.54 -4.38
C GLN A 133 2.56 -12.52 -5.50
N VAL A 134 3.54 -12.81 -6.35
CA VAL A 134 3.46 -13.87 -7.37
C VAL A 134 4.16 -15.11 -6.81
N SER A 135 3.57 -15.75 -5.81
CA SER A 135 4.06 -16.99 -5.22
C SER A 135 2.98 -18.06 -5.29
N ASP A 136 3.34 -19.33 -5.06
CA ASP A 136 2.39 -20.40 -4.76
C ASP A 136 2.23 -20.58 -3.23
N ASP A 137 2.87 -19.72 -2.44
CA ASP A 137 2.91 -19.79 -0.97
C ASP A 137 1.84 -18.86 -0.37
N GLU A 138 0.94 -19.43 0.44
CA GLU A 138 -0.27 -18.76 0.92
C GLU A 138 -0.04 -17.81 2.11
N THR A 139 1.22 -17.50 2.46
CA THR A 139 1.51 -16.66 3.63
C THR A 139 1.33 -15.16 3.38
N TYR A 140 1.31 -14.73 2.12
CA TYR A 140 1.24 -13.30 1.79
C TYR A 140 -0.19 -12.79 1.68
N THR A 141 -0.56 -11.81 2.51
CA THR A 141 -1.87 -11.17 2.36
C THR A 141 -1.76 -9.98 1.41
N THR A 142 -2.41 -10.07 0.26
CA THR A 142 -2.53 -8.94 -0.68
C THR A 142 -3.29 -7.81 -0.02
N PHE A 143 -2.98 -6.57 -0.40
CA PHE A 143 -3.56 -5.42 0.27
C PHE A 143 -3.57 -4.17 -0.60
N ALA A 144 -4.49 -3.26 -0.29
CA ALA A 144 -4.45 -1.90 -0.80
C ALA A 144 -3.92 -0.96 0.29
N GLY A 145 -3.22 0.08 -0.13
CA GLY A 145 -2.62 1.04 0.78
C GLY A 145 -2.58 2.45 0.22
N VAL A 146 -2.26 3.39 1.10
CA VAL A 146 -2.08 4.80 0.77
C VAL A 146 -0.78 5.29 1.38
N GLY A 147 -0.03 6.08 0.62
CA GLY A 147 1.19 6.74 1.06
C GLY A 147 1.27 8.17 0.56
N VAL A 148 2.15 8.95 1.16
CA VAL A 148 2.47 10.33 0.79
C VAL A 148 3.95 10.45 0.49
N ILE A 149 4.28 11.12 -0.59
CA ILE A 149 5.63 11.17 -1.16
C ILE A 149 6.25 12.53 -0.86
N ASN A 150 7.44 12.50 -0.27
CA ASN A 150 8.27 13.67 0.03
C ASN A 150 7.53 14.76 0.82
N ALA A 151 6.76 14.35 1.82
CA ALA A 151 5.97 15.21 2.69
C ALA A 151 6.39 15.04 4.16
N SER A 152 6.53 16.14 4.90
CA SER A 152 6.71 16.11 6.35
C SER A 152 5.39 15.79 7.06
N ASN A 153 5.42 15.41 8.34
CA ASN A 153 4.19 15.21 9.11
C ASN A 153 3.29 16.45 9.09
N HIS A 154 3.89 17.64 9.18
CA HIS A 154 3.17 18.90 9.09
C HIS A 154 2.45 19.08 7.74
N ASP A 155 3.10 18.73 6.63
CA ASP A 155 2.49 18.80 5.31
C ASP A 155 1.30 17.85 5.21
N ILE A 156 1.43 16.62 5.74
CA ILE A 156 0.37 15.60 5.71
C ILE A 156 -0.88 16.10 6.44
N GLU A 157 -0.69 16.77 7.58
CA GLU A 157 -1.79 17.29 8.39
C GLU A 157 -2.43 18.58 7.82
N THR A 158 -1.66 19.43 7.15
CA THR A 158 -2.10 20.80 6.85
C THR A 158 -2.19 21.16 5.38
N SER A 159 -1.51 20.42 4.49
CA SER A 159 -1.44 20.76 3.06
C SER A 159 -2.79 20.52 2.36
N PRO A 160 -3.42 21.57 1.79
CA PRO A 160 -4.63 21.41 1.01
C PRO A 160 -4.43 20.53 -0.24
N THR A 161 -3.20 20.51 -0.76
CA THR A 161 -2.82 19.66 -1.90
C THR A 161 -2.84 18.19 -1.52
N ILE A 162 -2.22 17.83 -0.38
CA ILE A 162 -2.23 16.44 0.11
C ILE A 162 -3.65 16.03 0.50
N ALA A 163 -4.39 16.87 1.22
CA ALA A 163 -5.78 16.59 1.58
C ALA A 163 -6.67 16.33 0.36
N LYS A 164 -6.50 17.12 -0.71
CA LYS A 164 -7.17 16.87 -1.99
C LYS A 164 -6.72 15.54 -2.59
N GLY A 165 -5.43 15.26 -2.60
CA GLY A 165 -4.87 14.01 -3.11
C GLY A 165 -5.40 12.78 -2.38
N LEU A 166 -5.53 12.83 -1.05
CA LEU A 166 -6.07 11.75 -0.24
C LEU A 166 -7.53 11.46 -0.58
N LYS A 167 -8.34 12.51 -0.78
CA LYS A 167 -9.74 12.36 -1.22
C LYS A 167 -9.85 11.74 -2.61
N GLU A 168 -8.97 12.13 -3.54
CA GLU A 168 -8.95 11.57 -4.90
C GLU A 168 -8.43 10.13 -4.92
N ALA A 169 -7.45 9.80 -4.08
CA ALA A 169 -6.95 8.45 -3.86
C ALA A 169 -8.04 7.52 -3.32
N ASP A 170 -8.77 7.96 -2.29
CA ASP A 170 -9.91 7.24 -1.70
C ASP A 170 -11.00 6.96 -2.77
N ALA A 171 -11.40 7.98 -3.52
CA ALA A 171 -12.35 7.82 -4.61
C ALA A 171 -11.88 6.87 -5.73
N ALA A 172 -10.57 6.85 -6.02
CA ALA A 172 -9.99 5.93 -7.00
C ALA A 172 -10.04 4.47 -6.51
N LEU A 173 -9.69 4.22 -5.25
CA LEU A 173 -9.79 2.91 -4.61
C LEU A 173 -11.24 2.41 -4.56
N ASP A 174 -12.17 3.27 -4.14
CA ASP A 174 -13.60 2.97 -4.10
C ASP A 174 -14.17 2.61 -5.47
N SER A 175 -13.72 3.29 -6.54
CA SER A 175 -14.20 3.05 -7.90
C SER A 175 -13.92 1.64 -8.44
N ILE A 176 -12.95 0.94 -7.82
CA ILE A 176 -12.60 -0.45 -8.13
C ILE A 176 -12.88 -1.40 -6.95
N ASN A 177 -13.62 -0.95 -5.94
CA ASN A 177 -14.01 -1.69 -4.73
C ASN A 177 -12.81 -2.22 -3.94
N LEU A 178 -11.74 -1.44 -3.81
CA LEU A 178 -10.63 -1.74 -2.93
C LEU A 178 -10.72 -0.91 -1.67
N ALA A 179 -10.66 -1.58 -0.52
CA ALA A 179 -10.53 -0.91 0.77
C ALA A 179 -9.05 -0.95 1.21
N PRO A 180 -8.46 0.20 1.60
CA PRO A 180 -7.12 0.21 2.15
C PRO A 180 -7.07 -0.52 3.50
N LEU A 181 -5.88 -1.00 3.89
CA LEU A 181 -5.65 -1.50 5.25
C LEU A 181 -5.90 -0.42 6.32
N PRO A 182 -6.08 -0.83 7.58
CA PRO A 182 -6.18 0.12 8.69
C PRO A 182 -5.04 1.13 8.69
N GLY A 183 -5.40 2.37 9.02
CA GLY A 183 -4.44 3.46 9.14
C GLY A 183 -3.49 3.24 10.32
N ILE A 184 -2.29 3.81 10.21
CA ILE A 184 -1.29 3.86 11.30
C ILE A 184 -1.11 5.29 11.80
N ASP A 185 -0.56 5.44 13.01
CA ASP A 185 -0.10 6.76 13.46
C ASP A 185 1.01 7.24 12.51
N ILE A 186 1.06 8.56 12.24
CA ILE A 186 1.96 9.17 11.24
C ILE A 186 3.01 10.01 11.97
N LYS A 187 3.41 9.61 13.17
CA LYS A 187 4.42 10.32 13.98
C LYS A 187 5.83 9.85 13.63
N CYS A 188 6.22 10.05 12.38
CA CYS A 188 7.60 9.86 11.97
C CYS A 188 8.48 10.91 12.67
N LYS A 189 9.68 10.55 13.17
CA LYS A 189 10.61 11.57 13.68
C LYS A 189 11.11 12.39 12.48
N ASP A 190 10.94 13.72 12.54
CA ASP A 190 11.45 14.67 11.52
C ASP A 190 12.98 14.66 11.43
#